data_AF-Q8KGH6-F1
#
_entry.id   AF-Q8KGH6-F1
#
_cell.length_a   1.000
_cell.length_b   1.000
_cell.length_c   1.000
_cell.angle_alpha   90.00
_cell.angle_beta   90.00
_cell.angle_gamma   90.00
#
_symmetry.space_group_name_H-M   'P 1'
#
loop_
_entity.id
_entity.type
_entity.pdbx_description
1 polymer ?
#
loop_
_entity_poly.entity_id
_entity_poly.type
_entity_poly.pdbx_seq_one_letter_code
_entity_poly.pdbx_strand_id
1 'polypeptide(L)'
;MNNERRKQIEAINGRIAVLLSEAENIKTDVEAIRDDEQEYRDNMPESFGEGEKGEKADAAIAALEQVIEDLESLIDNDFSGQLDTAAE
;
A
#
# COMPACT_ATOMS: atom_id res chain seq x y z
N MET A 1 -11.16 21.06 26.32
CA MET A 1 -11.84 20.14 25.39
C MET A 1 -12.87 19.28 26.14
N ASN A 2 -14.01 18.93 25.52
CA ASN A 2 -15.00 18.05 26.14
C ASN A 2 -14.46 16.59 26.17
N ASN A 3 -14.59 15.90 27.31
CA ASN A 3 -14.08 14.52 27.48
C ASN A 3 -14.62 13.54 26.44
N GLU A 4 -15.83 13.76 25.93
CA GLU A 4 -16.41 12.93 24.88
C GLU A 4 -15.63 13.05 23.56
N ARG A 5 -15.23 14.27 23.19
CA ARG A 5 -14.42 14.53 22.00
C ARG A 5 -13.07 13.81 22.07
N ARG A 6 -12.45 13.72 23.26
CA ARG A 6 -11.14 13.05 23.43
C ARG A 6 -11.25 11.56 23.20
N LYS A 7 -12.26 10.94 23.81
CA LYS A 7 -12.55 9.51 23.63
C LYS A 7 -12.84 9.18 22.17
N GLN A 8 -13.57 10.04 21.47
CA GLN A 8 -13.85 9.85 20.05
C GLN A 8 -12.58 9.92 19.20
N ILE A 9 -11.68 10.87 19.48
CA ILE A 9 -10.38 10.97 18.78
C ILE A 9 -9.51 9.73 19.07
N GLU A 10 -9.40 9.30 20.33
CA GLU A 10 -8.68 8.08 20.70
C GLU A 10 -9.21 6.84 19.98
N ALA A 11 -10.54 6.71 19.85
CA ALA A 11 -11.15 5.62 19.11
C ALA A 11 -10.83 5.68 17.60
N ILE A 12 -10.75 6.88 17.02
CA ILE A 12 -10.32 7.07 15.63
C ILE A 12 -8.84 6.69 15.47
N ASN A 13 -7.96 7.14 16.36
CA ASN A 13 -6.54 6.76 16.38
C ASN A 13 -6.37 5.24 16.41
N GLY A 14 -7.12 4.54 17.27
CA GLY A 14 -7.08 3.08 17.32
C GLY A 14 -7.48 2.42 15.99
N ARG A 15 -8.50 2.95 15.30
CA ARG A 15 -8.92 2.44 13.98
C ARG A 15 -7.89 2.73 12.90
N ILE A 16 -7.24 3.89 12.94
CA ILE A 16 -6.16 4.24 12.00
C ILE A 16 -4.96 3.31 12.22
N ALA A 17 -4.55 3.06 13.46
CA ALA A 17 -3.46 2.13 13.74
C ALA A 17 -3.72 0.72 13.16
N VAL A 18 -4.95 0.22 13.28
CA VAL A 18 -5.35 -1.06 12.66
C VAL A 18 -5.31 -0.97 11.13
N LEU A 19 -5.81 0.12 10.55
CA LEU A 19 -5.77 0.34 9.10
C LEU A 19 -4.34 0.36 8.56
N LEU A 20 -3.42 1.06 9.24
CA LEU A 20 -2.02 1.16 8.79
C LEU A 20 -1.30 -0.18 8.88
N SER A 21 -1.55 -0.95 9.95
CA SER A 21 -1.00 -2.31 10.06
C SER A 21 -1.54 -3.24 8.96
N GLU A 22 -2.81 -3.12 8.60
CA GLU A 22 -3.38 -3.89 7.50
C GLU A 22 -2.82 -3.42 6.15
N ALA A 23 -2.62 -2.11 5.96
CA ALA A 23 -1.99 -1.57 4.77
C ALA A 23 -0.56 -2.08 4.58
N GLU A 24 0.22 -2.21 5.66
CA GLU A 24 1.56 -2.82 5.63
C GLU A 24 1.49 -4.29 5.19
N ASN A 25 0.57 -5.08 5.76
CA ASN A 25 0.40 -6.49 5.38
C ASN A 25 0.03 -6.62 3.89
N ILE A 26 -0.95 -5.84 3.43
CA ILE A 26 -1.38 -5.84 2.03
C ILE A 26 -0.21 -5.42 1.13
N LYS A 27 0.56 -4.40 1.53
CA LYS A 27 1.74 -3.96 0.77
C LYS A 27 2.74 -5.11 0.59
N THR A 28 3.06 -5.83 1.66
CA THR A 28 3.95 -7.01 1.60
C THR A 28 3.42 -8.10 0.67
N ASP A 29 2.11 -8.37 0.70
CA ASP A 29 1.49 -9.34 -0.22
C ASP A 29 1.59 -8.88 -1.68
N VAL A 30 1.37 -7.58 -1.95
CA VAL A 30 1.47 -7.01 -3.30
C VAL A 30 2.92 -7.01 -3.79
N GLU A 31 3.89 -6.68 -2.93
CA GLU A 31 5.33 -6.77 -3.23
C GLU A 31 5.73 -8.19 -3.63
N ALA A 32 5.26 -9.21 -2.89
CA ALA A 32 5.54 -10.60 -3.22
C ALA A 32 5.01 -10.98 -4.61
N ILE A 33 3.78 -10.58 -4.95
CA ILE A 33 3.19 -10.84 -6.28
C ILE A 33 3.95 -10.08 -7.37
N ARG A 34 4.35 -8.83 -7.12
CA ARG A 34 5.14 -8.02 -8.06
C ARG A 34 6.47 -8.70 -8.35
N ASP A 35 7.15 -9.19 -7.32
CA ASP A 35 8.44 -9.88 -7.45
C ASP A 35 8.29 -11.18 -8.26
N ASP A 36 7.24 -11.97 -8.01
CA ASP A 36 6.92 -13.17 -8.80
C ASP A 36 6.67 -12.83 -10.30
N GLU A 37 5.93 -11.75 -10.59
CA GLU A 37 5.66 -11.31 -11.96
C GLU A 37 6.93 -10.77 -12.65
N GLN A 38 7.79 -10.08 -11.91
CA GLN A 38 9.10 -9.63 -12.40
C GLN A 38 9.99 -10.84 -12.74
N GLU A 39 10.05 -11.86 -11.88
CA GLU A 39 10.78 -13.09 -12.16
C GLU A 39 10.22 -13.80 -13.41
N TYR A 40 8.89 -13.86 -13.56
CA TYR A 40 8.25 -14.40 -14.76
C TYR A 40 8.62 -13.62 -16.03
N ARG A 41 8.64 -12.29 -15.94
CA ARG A 41 9.02 -11.40 -17.05
C ARG A 41 10.48 -11.57 -17.45
N ASP A 42 11.37 -11.65 -16.48
CA ASP A 42 12.81 -11.78 -16.67
C ASP A 42 13.20 -13.14 -17.27
N ASN A 43 12.46 -14.19 -16.93
CA ASN A 43 12.66 -15.54 -17.46
C ASN A 43 11.94 -15.80 -18.80
N MET A 44 11.21 -14.81 -19.33
CA MET A 44 10.43 -14.97 -20.55
C MET A 44 11.34 -15.08 -21.79
N PRO A 45 11.11 -16.03 -22.72
CA PRO A 45 11.82 -16.06 -23.99
C PRO A 45 11.61 -14.77 -24.79
N GLU A 46 12.64 -14.25 -25.48
CA GLU A 46 12.55 -12.99 -26.26
C GLU A 46 11.34 -12.93 -27.19
N SER A 47 11.01 -14.06 -27.85
CA SER A 47 9.87 -14.15 -28.77
C SER A 47 8.50 -13.92 -28.12
N PHE A 48 8.38 -14.14 -26.80
CA PHE A 48 7.17 -13.81 -26.04
C PHE A 48 7.30 -12.44 -25.34
N GLY A 49 8.53 -12.05 -24.96
CA GLY A 49 8.82 -10.79 -24.27
C GLY A 49 8.62 -9.55 -25.13
N GLU A 50 8.80 -9.65 -26.45
CA GLU A 50 8.48 -8.58 -27.41
C GLU A 50 7.02 -8.63 -27.90
N GLY A 51 6.25 -9.64 -27.48
CA GLY A 51 4.87 -9.82 -27.88
C GLY A 51 3.87 -9.37 -26.82
N GLU A 52 2.58 -9.58 -27.11
CA GLU A 52 1.44 -9.25 -26.23
C GLU A 52 1.57 -9.83 -24.81
N LYS A 53 2.30 -10.94 -24.64
CA LYS A 53 2.56 -11.51 -23.31
C LYS A 53 3.53 -10.68 -22.49
N GLY A 54 4.61 -10.19 -23.08
CA GLY A 54 5.55 -9.29 -22.42
C GLY A 54 4.88 -7.97 -22.03
N GLU A 55 4.12 -7.37 -22.96
CA GLU A 55 3.37 -6.13 -22.70
C GLU A 55 2.38 -6.28 -21.54
N LYS A 56 1.71 -7.44 -21.42
CA LYS A 56 0.79 -7.72 -20.31
C LYS A 56 1.52 -7.87 -18.97
N ALA A 57 2.67 -8.53 -18.95
CA ALA A 57 3.49 -8.66 -17.75
C ALA A 57 4.01 -7.27 -17.31
N ASP A 58 4.51 -6.46 -18.24
CA ASP A 58 4.97 -5.09 -17.97
C ASP A 58 3.83 -4.22 -17.40
N ALA A 59 2.62 -4.33 -17.98
CA ALA A 59 1.45 -3.62 -17.47
C ALA A 59 0.98 -4.11 -16.09
N ALA A 60 1.09 -5.41 -15.82
CA ALA A 60 0.77 -5.98 -14.50
C ALA A 60 1.75 -5.49 -13.44
N ILE A 61 3.06 -5.52 -13.71
CA ILE A 61 4.11 -5.00 -12.82
C ILE A 61 3.86 -3.53 -12.52
N ALA A 62 3.65 -2.70 -13.55
CA ALA A 62 3.39 -1.27 -13.35
C ALA A 62 2.14 -0.99 -12.49
N ALA A 63 1.08 -1.80 -12.66
CA ALA A 63 -0.12 -1.67 -11.83
C ALA A 63 0.13 -2.06 -10.37
N LEU A 64 0.91 -3.12 -10.11
CA LEU A 64 1.28 -3.54 -8.77
C LEU A 64 2.19 -2.50 -8.09
N GLU A 65 3.15 -1.95 -8.82
CA GLU A 65 4.02 -0.88 -8.32
C GLU A 65 3.21 0.37 -7.93
N GLN A 66 2.22 0.76 -8.74
CA GLN A 66 1.35 1.88 -8.38
C GLN A 66 0.57 1.63 -7.07
N VAL A 67 0.09 0.41 -6.85
CA VAL A 67 -0.59 0.04 -5.61
C VAL A 67 0.36 0.09 -4.41
N ILE A 68 1.61 -0.34 -4.58
CA ILE A 68 2.65 -0.24 -3.53
C ILE A 68 2.88 1.23 -3.17
N GLU A 69 3.06 2.11 -4.16
CA GLU A 69 3.24 3.55 -3.94
C GLU A 69 2.05 4.18 -3.20
N ASP A 70 0.82 3.83 -3.57
CA ASP A 70 -0.40 4.33 -2.91
C ASP A 70 -0.47 3.89 -1.45
N LEU A 71 -0.10 2.64 -1.16
CA LEU A 71 -0.05 2.10 0.20
C LEU A 71 1.07 2.75 1.02
N GLU A 72 2.26 2.96 0.45
CA GLU A 72 3.35 3.68 1.11
C GLU A 72 2.93 5.11 1.46
N SER A 73 2.27 5.82 0.56
CA SER A 73 1.76 7.17 0.82
C SER A 73 0.73 7.20 1.95
N LEU A 74 -0.12 6.16 2.05
CA LEU A 74 -1.06 6.01 3.16
C LEU A 74 -0.36 5.73 4.49
N ILE A 75 0.65 4.86 4.49
CA ILE A 75 1.42 4.44 5.67
C ILE A 75 2.25 5.59 6.24
N ASP A 76 2.90 6.37 5.37
CA ASP A 76 3.76 7.49 5.77
C ASP A 76 3.01 8.73 6.27
N ASN A 77 1.67 8.71 6.24
CA ASN A 77 0.87 9.85 6.66
C ASN A 77 0.82 10.01 8.20
N ASP A 78 1.09 11.22 8.70
CA ASP A 78 1.01 11.53 10.14
C ASP A 78 -0.42 11.83 10.61
N PHE A 79 -1.31 10.85 10.47
CA PHE A 79 -2.68 10.97 10.98
C PHE A 79 -2.72 11.14 12.50
N SER A 80 -1.82 10.45 13.22
CA SER A 80 -1.74 10.52 14.69
C SER A 80 -1.40 11.92 15.18
N GLY A 81 -0.38 12.58 14.63
CA GLY A 81 0.02 13.92 15.05
C GLY A 81 -1.06 14.96 14.77
N GLN A 82 -1.78 14.82 13.65
CA GLN A 82 -2.93 15.68 13.33
C GLN A 82 -4.08 15.50 14.34
N LEU A 83 -4.37 14.26 14.74
CA LEU A 83 -5.44 13.96 15.70
C LEU A 83 -5.05 14.33 17.14
N ASP A 84 -3.78 14.17 17.51
CA ASP A 84 -3.27 14.60 18.81
C ASP A 84 -3.36 16.12 18.95
N THR A 85 -3.02 16.87 17.90
CA THR A 85 -3.23 18.33 17.85
C THR A 85 -4.71 18.70 18.01
N ALA A 86 -5.63 17.94 17.41
CA ALA A 86 -7.07 18.16 17.58
C ALA A 86 -7.60 17.77 18.98
N ALA A 87 -6.83 16.99 19.74
CA ALA A 87 -7.13 16.51 21.08
C ALA A 87 -6.64 17.44 22.22
N GLU A 88 -5.86 18.47 21.90
CA GLU A 88 -5.51 19.55 22.83
C GLU A 88 -6.74 20.46 23.14
#